data_AF-W6W0U2-F1
#
_entry.id   AF-W6W0U2-F1
#
_cell.length_a   1.000
_cell.length_b   1.000
_cell.length_c   1.000
_cell.angle_alpha   90.00
_cell.angle_beta   90.00
_cell.angle_gamma   90.00
#
_symmetry.space_group_name_H-M   'P 1'
#
loop_
_entity.id
_entity.type
_entity.pdbx_description
1 polymer ?
#
loop_
_entity_poly.entity_id
_entity_poly.type
_entity_poly.pdbx_seq_one_letter_code
_entity_poly.pdbx_strand_id
1 'polypeptide(L)'
;MTEAVKITVTLEPDIEDFVRDQTERGSFTSSGEYIETVLRERYERERARERLDAELQKGLDDVRAGRLVPIDEAFAEVRRRLGITKSGQ
;
A
#
# COMPACT_ATOMS: atom_id res chain seq x y z
N MET A 1 -20.90 4.12 -13.31
CA MET A 1 -21.23 4.04 -11.87
C MET A 1 -21.02 2.59 -11.48
N THR A 2 -19.98 2.29 -10.70
CA THR A 2 -19.74 0.91 -10.26
C THR A 2 -20.85 0.55 -9.27
N GLU A 3 -21.59 -0.51 -9.57
CA GLU A 3 -22.73 -0.94 -8.77
C GLU A 3 -22.23 -1.50 -7.43
N ALA A 4 -22.81 -1.04 -6.32
CA ALA A 4 -22.45 -1.52 -5.00
C ALA A 4 -22.91 -2.98 -4.85
N VAL A 5 -21.97 -3.87 -4.54
CA VAL A 5 -22.27 -5.30 -4.35
C VAL A 5 -22.65 -5.54 -2.89
N LYS A 6 -23.85 -6.08 -2.66
CA LYS A 6 -24.28 -6.50 -1.32
C LYS A 6 -23.72 -7.88 -1.01
N ILE A 7 -22.97 -7.98 0.08
CA ILE A 7 -22.44 -9.24 0.60
C ILE A 7 -23.09 -9.50 1.97
N THR A 8 -23.62 -10.70 2.17
CA THR A 8 -24.13 -11.16 3.47
C THR A 8 -23.12 -12.14 4.05
N VAL A 9 -22.67 -11.90 5.28
CA VAL A 9 -21.74 -12.76 6.01
C VAL A 9 -22.31 -13.09 7.39
N THR A 10 -22.07 -14.30 7.86
CA THR A 10 -22.35 -14.70 9.23
C THR A 10 -21.09 -14.53 10.05
N LEU A 11 -21.18 -13.80 11.16
CA LEU A 11 -20.08 -13.57 12.09
C LEU A 11 -20.29 -14.40 13.36
N GLU A 12 -19.20 -14.75 14.01
CA GLU A 12 -19.26 -15.27 15.38
C GLU A 12 -19.73 -14.17 16.34
N PRO A 13 -20.46 -14.51 17.43
CA PRO A 13 -21.01 -13.51 18.35
C PRO A 13 -19.97 -12.53 18.90
N ASP A 14 -18.78 -13.04 19.26
CA ASP A 14 -17.69 -12.21 19.79
C ASP A 14 -17.18 -11.19 18.76
N ILE A 15 -17.24 -11.53 17.46
CA ILE A 15 -16.85 -10.63 16.37
C ILE A 15 -17.94 -9.59 16.12
N GLU A 16 -19.22 -9.97 16.20
CA GLU A 16 -20.34 -9.03 16.13
C GLU A 16 -20.24 -7.96 17.23
N ASP A 17 -19.98 -8.40 18.46
CA ASP A 17 -19.81 -7.52 19.61
C ASP A 17 -18.63 -6.56 19.43
N PHE A 18 -17.50 -7.08 18.92
CA PHE A 18 -16.35 -6.26 18.57
C PHE A 18 -16.67 -5.20 17.50
N VAL A 19 -17.33 -5.59 16.40
CA VAL A 19 -17.70 -4.68 15.32
C VAL A 19 -18.64 -3.57 15.83
N ARG A 20 -19.59 -3.92 16.70
CA ARG A 20 -20.50 -2.96 17.33
C ARG A 20 -19.74 -1.95 18.20
N ASP A 21 -18.85 -2.42 19.08
CA ASP A 21 -18.01 -1.56 19.92
C ASP A 21 -17.11 -0.62 19.10
N GLN A 22 -16.52 -1.11 18.01
CA GLN A 22 -15.71 -0.27 17.11
C GLN A 22 -16.54 0.76 16.35
N THR A 23 -17.77 0.42 15.98
CA THR A 23 -18.70 1.38 15.33
C THR A 23 -19.03 2.53 16.28
N GLU A 24 -19.34 2.22 17.53
CA GLU A 24 -19.65 3.21 18.58
C GLU A 24 -18.45 4.11 18.92
N ARG A 25 -17.24 3.56 18.94
CA ARG A 25 -16.00 4.31 19.22
C ARG A 25 -15.49 5.11 18.04
N GLY A 26 -15.63 4.59 16.82
CA GLY A 26 -14.99 5.09 15.61
C GLY A 26 -15.75 6.18 14.87
N SER A 27 -16.89 6.64 15.39
CA SER A 27 -17.80 7.56 14.68
C SER A 27 -18.29 7.03 13.32
N PHE A 28 -18.43 5.71 13.18
CA PHE A 28 -19.00 5.11 11.97
C PHE A 28 -20.53 5.15 12.04
N THR A 29 -21.18 5.33 10.89
CA THR A 29 -22.64 5.41 10.77
C THR A 29 -23.29 4.03 10.91
N SER A 30 -22.56 2.96 10.57
CA SER A 30 -23.03 1.58 10.68
C SER A 30 -21.89 0.57 10.74
N SER A 31 -22.19 -0.63 11.24
CA SER A 31 -21.28 -1.79 11.19
C SER A 31 -20.81 -2.12 9.77
N GLY A 32 -21.67 -1.91 8.76
CA GLY A 32 -21.33 -2.14 7.35
C GLY A 32 -20.26 -1.16 6.84
N GLU A 33 -20.35 0.11 7.23
CA GLU A 33 -19.35 1.13 6.89
C GLU A 33 -17.99 0.82 7.54
N TYR A 34 -18.00 0.40 8.80
CA TYR A 34 -16.79 -0.04 9.49
C TYR A 34 -16.14 -1.24 8.78
N ILE A 35 -16.92 -2.29 8.48
CA ILE A 35 -16.44 -3.49 7.79
C ILE A 35 -15.89 -3.13 6.40
N GLU A 36 -16.60 -2.29 5.64
CA GLU A 36 -16.15 -1.86 4.31
C GLU A 36 -14.81 -1.11 4.40
N THR A 37 -14.68 -0.20 5.37
CA THR A 37 -13.46 0.58 5.58
C THR A 37 -12.27 -0.33 5.88
N VAL A 38 -12.43 -1.25 6.83
CA VAL A 38 -11.38 -2.21 7.20
C VAL A 38 -10.99 -3.11 6.02
N LEU A 39 -11.97 -3.59 5.26
CA LEU A 39 -11.71 -4.42 4.10
C LEU A 39 -11.02 -3.64 2.97
N ARG A 40 -11.38 -2.37 2.78
CA ARG A 40 -10.73 -1.49 1.80
C ARG A 40 -9.28 -1.23 2.15
N GLU A 41 -8.98 -0.88 3.40
CA GLU A 41 -7.61 -0.68 3.87
C GLU A 41 -6.77 -1.95 3.68
N ARG A 42 -7.34 -3.11 4.02
CA ARG A 42 -6.67 -4.40 3.81
C ARG A 42 -6.42 -4.67 2.33
N TYR A 43 -7.41 -4.41 1.47
CA TYR A 43 -7.28 -4.57 0.03
C TYR A 43 -6.17 -3.66 -0.55
N GLU A 44 -6.17 -2.39 -0.17
CA GLU A 44 -5.15 -1.42 -0.62
C GLU A 44 -3.76 -1.81 -0.16
N ARG A 45 -3.62 -2.28 1.09
CA ARG A 45 -2.34 -2.76 1.63
C ARG A 45 -1.82 -3.98 0.87
N GLU A 46 -2.70 -4.95 0.57
CA GLU A 46 -2.31 -6.13 -0.20
C GLU A 46 -1.85 -5.74 -1.62
N ARG A 47 -2.58 -4.84 -2.27
CA ARG A 47 -2.20 -4.33 -3.60
C ARG A 47 -0.87 -3.56 -3.57
N ALA A 48 -0.62 -2.80 -2.51
CA ALA A 48 0.66 -2.11 -2.32
C ALA A 48 1.81 -3.12 -2.13
N ARG A 49 1.57 -4.19 -1.38
CA ARG A 49 2.53 -5.28 -1.18
C ARG A 49 2.83 -6.02 -2.48
N GLU A 50 1.82 -6.43 -3.23
CA GLU A 50 1.99 -7.08 -4.55
C GLU A 50 2.82 -6.22 -5.50
N ARG A 51 2.57 -4.90 -5.52
CA ARG A 51 3.35 -3.95 -6.33
C ARG A 51 4.80 -3.88 -5.87
N LEU A 52 5.04 -3.80 -4.55
CA LEU A 52 6.39 -3.77 -4.00
C LEU A 52 7.15 -5.05 -4.35
N ASP A 53 6.54 -6.22 -4.16
CA ASP A 53 7.14 -7.51 -4.48
C ASP A 53 7.51 -7.60 -5.98
N ALA A 54 6.65 -7.09 -6.86
CA ALA A 54 6.92 -7.01 -8.30
C ALA A 54 8.11 -6.08 -8.63
N GLU A 55 8.20 -4.89 -8.01
CA GLU A 55 9.32 -3.97 -8.23
C GLU A 55 10.64 -4.54 -7.65
N LEU A 56 10.59 -5.19 -6.49
CA LEU A 56 11.74 -5.88 -5.92
C LEU A 56 12.25 -6.99 -6.84
N GLN A 57 11.34 -7.78 -7.41
CA GLN A 57 11.70 -8.84 -8.34
C GLN A 57 12.42 -8.30 -9.57
N LYS A 58 11.98 -7.16 -10.13
CA LYS A 58 12.69 -6.49 -11.23
C LYS A 58 14.13 -6.14 -10.86
N GLY A 59 14.33 -5.55 -9.68
CA GLY A 59 15.67 -5.22 -9.17
C GLY A 59 16.55 -6.46 -8.98
N LEU A 60 15.99 -7.55 -8.46
CA LEU A 60 16.71 -8.83 -8.35
C LEU A 60 17.10 -9.39 -9.72
N ASP A 61 16.24 -9.26 -10.72
CA ASP A 61 16.53 -9.69 -12.09
C ASP A 61 17.60 -8.81 -12.76
N ASP A 62 17.63 -7.51 -12.47
CA ASP A 62 18.70 -6.60 -12.89
C ASP A 62 20.04 -7.00 -12.28
N VAL A 63 20.07 -7.30 -10.98
CA VAL A 63 21.27 -7.81 -10.30
C VAL A 63 21.77 -9.10 -10.94
N ARG A 64 20.88 -10.08 -11.17
CA ARG A 64 21.23 -11.37 -11.81
C ARG A 64 21.77 -11.19 -13.23
N ALA A 65 21.24 -10.22 -13.97
CA ALA A 65 21.67 -9.91 -15.33
C ALA A 65 22.90 -8.98 -15.38
N GLY A 66 23.45 -8.57 -14.22
CA GLY A 66 24.58 -7.63 -14.16
C GLY A 66 24.23 -6.20 -14.59
N ARG A 67 22.94 -5.85 -14.67
CA ARG A 67 22.45 -4.49 -14.98
C ARG A 67 22.53 -3.61 -13.73
N LEU A 68 23.76 -3.39 -13.25
CA LEU A 68 24.06 -2.59 -12.07
C LEU A 68 24.73 -1.29 -12.49
N VAL A 69 24.45 -0.23 -11.73
CA VAL A 69 25.13 1.06 -11.87
C VAL A 69 25.85 1.35 -10.55
N PRO A 70 27.15 1.71 -10.58
CA PRO A 70 27.85 2.17 -9.38
C PRO A 70 27.10 3.32 -8.72
N ILE A 71 27.02 3.29 -7.39
CA ILE A 71 26.18 4.23 -6.63
C ILE A 71 26.57 5.69 -6.87
N ASP A 72 27.86 5.98 -7.03
CA ASP A 72 28.37 7.33 -7.32
C ASP A 72 27.89 7.84 -8.69
N GLU A 73 27.88 6.97 -9.71
CA GLU A 73 27.38 7.29 -11.05
C GLU A 73 25.86 7.52 -11.04
N ALA A 74 25.12 6.69 -10.30
CA ALA A 74 23.68 6.84 -10.14
C ALA A 74 23.31 8.19 -9.50
N PHE A 75 23.97 8.57 -8.41
CA PHE A 75 23.73 9.87 -7.77
C PHE A 75 24.20 11.05 -8.62
N ALA A 76 25.31 10.92 -9.35
CA ALA A 76 25.74 11.95 -10.30
C ALA A 76 24.67 12.18 -11.38
N GLU A 77 24.08 11.12 -11.93
CA GLU A 77 23.02 11.19 -12.92
C GLU A 77 21.75 11.85 -12.38
N VAL A 78 21.32 11.44 -11.18
CA VAL A 78 20.14 12.02 -10.53
C VAL A 78 20.34 13.51 -10.25
N ARG A 79 21.49 13.91 -9.71
CA ARG A 79 21.82 15.33 -9.46
C ARG A 79 21.85 16.13 -10.74
N ARG A 80 22.43 15.59 -11.81
CA ARG A 80 22.45 16.21 -13.14
C ARG A 80 21.04 16.44 -13.67
N ARG A 81 20.17 15.43 -13.59
CA ARG A 81 18.76 15.52 -14.02
C ARG A 81 17.94 16.52 -13.22
N LEU A 82 18.21 16.62 -11.92
CA LEU A 82 17.51 17.52 -11.01
C LEU A 82 18.12 18.94 -10.95
N GLY A 83 19.21 19.20 -11.69
CA GLY A 83 19.89 20.50 -11.67
C GLY A 83 20.51 20.85 -10.31
N ILE A 84 20.82 19.85 -9.48
CA ILE A 84 21.42 20.06 -8.16
C ILE A 84 22.93 20.24 -8.36
N THR A 85 23.34 21.47 -8.63
CA THR A 85 24.74 21.89 -8.56
C THR A 85 25.13 21.96 -7.09
N LYS A 86 26.24 21.33 -6.69
CA LYS A 86 26.76 21.47 -5.32
C LYS A 86 26.97 22.96 -5.02
N SER A 87 26.10 23.56 -4.21
CA SER A 87 26.36 24.85 -3.57
C SER A 87 27.34 24.63 -2.42
N GLY A 88 28.53 25.21 -2.52
CA GLY A 88 29.47 25.40 -1.41
C GLY A 88 30.53 24.31 -1.25
N GLN A 89 31.75 24.61 -1.73
CA GLN A 89 32.96 24.40 -0.94
C GLN A 89 33.19 25.63 -0.07
#